data_AF-A0A8C6H3F9-F1
#
_entry.id   AF-A0A8C6H3F9-F1
#
_cell.length_a   1.000
_cell.length_b   1.000
_cell.length_c   1.000
_cell.angle_alpha   90.00
_cell.angle_beta   90.00
_cell.angle_gamma   90.00
#
_symmetry.space_group_name_H-M   'P 1'
#
loop_
_entity.id
_entity.type
_entity.pdbx_description
1 polymer ?
#
loop_
_entity_poly.entity_id
_entity_poly.type
_entity_poly.pdbx_seq_one_letter_code
_entity_poly.pdbx_strand_id
1 'polypeptide(L)'
;MVTEGMEANEQEQREKQKFPPCNSEWSSAKGSRLWCSQKSGGVHRDWIGVPRKLYKPGAKEPHCVCVRTTGPPSDQQDNPRHSNHGDLDNPNLEEYTGCPPLATTCSFPL
;
A
#
# COMPACT_ATOMS: atom_id res chain seq x y z
N MET A 1 -11.68 20.55 -23.77
CA MET A 1 -10.65 19.54 -23.44
C MET A 1 -10.29 19.70 -21.96
N VAL A 2 -11.14 19.22 -21.06
CA VAL A 2 -10.97 19.27 -19.58
C VAL A 2 -11.45 17.93 -18.98
N THR A 3 -11.30 16.84 -19.70
CA THR A 3 -11.78 15.51 -19.26
C THR A 3 -10.61 14.66 -18.76
N GLU A 4 -9.49 14.65 -19.50
CA GLU A 4 -8.31 13.83 -19.20
C GLU A 4 -7.69 14.13 -17.82
N GLY A 5 -7.62 15.41 -17.43
CA GLY A 5 -7.08 15.80 -16.12
C GLY A 5 -7.98 15.43 -14.94
N MET A 6 -9.30 15.38 -15.14
CA MET A 6 -10.26 15.01 -14.10
C MET A 6 -10.25 13.48 -13.91
N GLU A 7 -10.25 12.72 -14.99
CA GLU A 7 -10.17 11.25 -14.97
C GLU A 7 -8.89 10.74 -14.31
N ALA A 8 -7.74 11.36 -14.62
CA ALA A 8 -6.45 11.02 -14.00
C ALA A 8 -6.47 11.24 -12.48
N ASN A 9 -7.04 12.34 -12.02
CA ASN A 9 -7.16 12.66 -10.60
C ASN A 9 -8.08 11.66 -9.87
N GLU A 10 -9.20 11.28 -10.47
CA GLU A 10 -10.08 10.27 -9.88
C GLU A 10 -9.40 8.90 -9.77
N GLN A 11 -8.64 8.50 -10.80
CA GLN A 11 -7.92 7.24 -10.79
C GLN A 11 -6.84 7.23 -9.70
N GLU A 12 -6.11 8.33 -9.53
CA GLU A 12 -5.13 8.49 -8.46
C GLU A 12 -5.80 8.42 -7.09
N GLN A 13 -6.98 9.03 -6.91
CA GLN A 13 -7.72 8.94 -5.65
C GLN A 13 -8.21 7.53 -5.34
N ARG A 14 -8.73 6.81 -6.33
CA ARG A 14 -9.14 5.40 -6.17
C ARG A 14 -7.94 4.52 -5.80
N GLU A 15 -6.81 4.71 -6.46
CA GLU A 15 -5.59 3.98 -6.15
C GLU A 15 -5.07 4.34 -4.75
N LYS A 16 -5.14 5.61 -4.34
CA LYS A 16 -4.77 6.05 -2.99
C LYS A 16 -5.68 5.46 -1.91
N GLN A 17 -6.97 5.28 -2.18
CA GLN A 17 -7.89 4.60 -1.25
C GLN A 17 -7.53 3.13 -1.09
N LYS A 18 -7.18 2.46 -2.19
CA LYS A 18 -6.80 1.04 -2.22
C LYS A 18 -5.41 0.78 -1.61
N PHE A 19 -4.44 1.59 -2.00
CA PHE A 19 -3.03 1.49 -1.64
C PHE A 19 -2.52 2.82 -1.07
N PRO A 20 -3.02 3.26 0.10
CA PRO A 20 -2.57 4.51 0.67
C PRO A 20 -1.10 4.41 1.08
N PRO A 21 -0.34 5.51 0.95
CA PRO A 21 1.05 5.55 1.34
C PRO A 21 1.29 5.12 2.79
N CYS A 22 2.42 4.45 3.04
CA CYS A 22 2.88 4.15 4.38
C CYS A 22 3.22 5.42 5.16
N ASN A 23 3.21 5.32 6.49
CA ASN A 23 3.93 6.26 7.31
C ASN A 23 5.43 5.89 7.30
N SER A 24 6.30 6.89 7.38
CA SER A 24 7.74 6.70 7.34
C SER A 24 8.46 7.62 8.34
N GLU A 25 9.57 7.11 8.86
CA GLU A 25 10.48 7.83 9.72
C GLU A 25 11.91 7.45 9.31
N TRP A 26 12.82 8.42 9.33
CA TRP A 26 14.25 8.16 9.16
C TRP A 26 15.05 8.96 10.18
N SER A 27 16.09 8.35 10.72
CA SER A 27 17.09 9.05 11.51
C SER A 27 18.47 8.42 11.29
N SER A 28 19.52 9.23 11.42
CA SER A 28 20.91 8.74 11.33
C SER A 28 21.26 7.71 12.40
N ALA A 29 20.57 7.71 13.55
CA ALA A 29 20.84 6.79 14.65
C ALA A 29 20.13 5.43 14.51
N LYS A 30 18.99 5.38 13.81
CA LYS A 30 18.11 4.18 13.76
C LYS A 30 17.87 3.65 12.35
N GLY A 31 18.26 4.38 11.32
CA GLY A 31 17.91 4.10 9.93
C GLY A 31 16.45 4.40 9.61
N SER A 32 15.89 3.65 8.66
CA SER A 32 14.53 3.85 8.14
C SER A 32 13.52 2.98 8.88
N ARG A 33 12.32 3.52 9.11
CA ARG A 33 11.17 2.77 9.60
C ARG A 33 9.95 3.10 8.76
N LEU A 34 9.22 2.06 8.34
CA LEU A 34 7.96 2.15 7.61
C LEU A 34 6.88 1.45 8.42
N TRP A 35 5.68 2.01 8.48
CA TRP A 35 4.56 1.34 9.15
C TRP A 35 3.21 1.72 8.57
N CYS A 36 2.27 0.81 8.77
CA CYS A 36 0.87 0.99 8.46
C CYS A 36 0.07 1.12 9.75
N SER A 37 -0.98 1.93 9.70
CA SER A 37 -1.95 2.07 10.77
C SER A 37 -3.33 2.35 10.17
N GLN A 38 -4.36 2.46 11.03
CA GLN A 38 -5.69 2.89 10.60
C GLN A 38 -5.70 4.26 9.91
N LYS A 39 -4.63 5.06 10.08
CA LYS A 39 -4.40 6.30 9.34
C LYS A 39 -3.01 6.33 8.73
N SER A 40 -2.92 6.25 7.41
CA SER A 40 -1.66 6.43 6.67
C SER A 40 -1.92 7.14 5.36
N GLY A 41 -0.97 7.96 4.90
CA GLY A 41 -1.10 8.67 3.61
C GLY A 41 -2.29 9.62 3.52
N GLY A 42 -2.87 10.04 4.66
CA GLY A 42 -4.08 10.87 4.72
C GLY A 42 -5.40 10.10 4.56
N VAL A 43 -5.38 8.77 4.50
CA VAL A 43 -6.59 7.93 4.40
C VAL A 43 -6.88 7.27 5.74
N HIS A 44 -8.14 7.30 6.17
CA HIS A 44 -8.64 6.62 7.36
C HIS A 44 -9.42 5.36 6.97
N ARG A 45 -9.20 4.27 7.69
CA ARG A 45 -9.69 2.92 7.34
C ARG A 45 -9.81 2.05 8.59
N ASP A 46 -10.61 1.01 8.50
CA ASP A 46 -10.91 0.03 9.54
C ASP A 46 -9.86 -1.08 9.67
N TRP A 47 -8.92 -1.18 8.73
CA TRP A 47 -7.80 -2.12 8.73
C TRP A 47 -6.44 -1.40 8.79
N ILE A 48 -5.42 -2.12 9.30
CA ILE A 48 -4.04 -1.62 9.40
C ILE A 48 -3.23 -2.01 8.16
N GLY A 49 -3.18 -3.32 7.86
CA GLY A 49 -2.44 -3.85 6.72
C GLY A 49 -0.93 -3.88 6.91
N VAL A 50 -0.21 -4.21 5.84
CA VAL A 50 1.24 -4.42 5.86
C VAL A 50 1.94 -3.49 4.86
N PRO A 51 3.16 -3.01 5.15
CA PRO A 51 3.95 -2.25 4.19
C PRO A 51 4.39 -3.13 3.02
N ARG A 52 4.15 -2.66 1.79
CA ARG A 52 4.62 -3.26 0.53
C ARG A 52 5.18 -2.21 -0.40
N LYS A 53 6.08 -2.65 -1.28
CA LYS A 53 6.56 -1.86 -2.41
C LYS A 53 5.55 -1.98 -3.55
N LEU A 54 5.00 -0.88 -4.02
CA LEU A 54 4.15 -0.84 -5.21
C LEU A 54 4.93 -0.27 -6.40
N TYR A 55 5.05 -1.08 -7.45
CA TYR A 55 5.67 -0.68 -8.71
C TYR A 55 4.62 -0.11 -9.65
N LYS A 56 4.81 1.14 -10.07
CA LYS A 56 3.95 1.78 -11.07
C LYS A 56 4.71 1.98 -12.38
N PRO A 57 4.08 1.74 -13.54
CA PRO A 57 4.67 2.10 -14.82
C PRO A 57 5.09 3.57 -14.84
N GLY A 58 6.34 3.84 -15.22
CA GLY A 58 6.89 5.20 -15.29
C GLY A 58 7.46 5.77 -13.98
N ALA A 59 7.25 5.10 -12.83
CA ALA A 59 7.92 5.47 -11.59
C ALA A 59 9.36 4.94 -11.57
N LYS A 60 10.32 5.77 -11.14
CA LYS A 60 11.73 5.36 -11.00
C LYS A 60 11.96 4.44 -9.80
N GLU A 61 11.17 4.62 -8.75
CA GLU A 61 11.29 3.89 -7.49
C GLU A 61 9.91 3.36 -7.07
N PRO A 62 9.87 2.21 -6.37
CA PRO A 62 8.63 1.71 -5.80
C PRO A 62 8.15 2.61 -4.66
N HIS A 63 6.83 2.75 -4.55
CA HIS A 63 6.22 3.50 -3.48
C HIS A 63 5.88 2.59 -2.31
N CYS A 64 6.12 3.02 -1.07
CA CYS A 64 5.61 2.28 0.08
C CYS A 64 4.10 2.49 0.19
N VAL A 65 3.34 1.40 0.15
CA VAL A 65 1.89 1.40 0.35
C VAL A 65 1.48 0.41 1.43
N CYS A 66 0.36 0.69 2.05
CA CYS A 66 -0.26 -0.21 3.01
C CYS A 66 -1.28 -1.10 2.32
N VAL A 67 -1.13 -2.42 2.48
CA VAL A 67 -1.92 -3.43 1.78
C VAL A 67 -2.76 -4.20 2.77
N ARG A 68 -4.06 -4.31 2.50
CA ARG A 68 -4.98 -5.09 3.31
C ARG A 68 -4.69 -6.58 3.14
N THR A 69 -4.63 -7.32 4.24
CA THR A 69 -4.25 -8.73 4.26
C THR A 69 -5.42 -9.69 4.39
N THR A 70 -6.64 -9.18 4.55
CA THR A 70 -7.84 -9.97 4.84
C THR A 70 -9.07 -9.46 4.09
N GLY A 71 -10.03 -10.35 3.85
CA GLY A 71 -11.28 -10.05 3.16
C GLY A 71 -11.15 -10.08 1.64
N PRO A 72 -12.23 -9.72 0.93
CA PRO A 72 -12.23 -9.70 -0.53
C PRO A 72 -11.24 -8.66 -1.09
N PRO A 73 -10.56 -8.93 -2.22
CA PRO A 73 -9.77 -7.94 -2.94
C PRO A 73 -10.60 -6.71 -3.31
N SER A 74 -9.98 -5.53 -3.30
CA SER A 74 -10.68 -4.27 -3.57
C SER A 74 -11.28 -4.21 -4.97
N ASP A 75 -10.68 -4.89 -5.95
CA ASP A 75 -11.17 -4.93 -7.33
C ASP A 75 -12.23 -6.02 -7.57
N GLN A 76 -12.43 -6.94 -6.63
CA GLN A 76 -13.26 -8.13 -6.81
C GLN A 76 -14.14 -8.40 -5.59
N GLN A 77 -14.74 -7.34 -5.02
CA GLN A 77 -15.59 -7.45 -3.84
C GLN A 77 -16.78 -8.41 -4.04
N ASP A 78 -17.34 -8.46 -5.25
CA ASP A 78 -18.51 -9.27 -5.57
C ASP A 78 -18.17 -10.70 -6.03
N ASN A 79 -16.88 -11.05 -6.12
CA ASN A 79 -16.48 -12.39 -6.56
C ASN A 79 -16.56 -13.37 -5.38
N PRO A 80 -17.50 -14.34 -5.37
CA PRO A 80 -17.64 -15.27 -4.25
C PRO A 80 -16.46 -16.25 -4.12
N ARG A 81 -15.55 -16.29 -5.10
CA ARG A 81 -14.36 -17.14 -5.13
C ARG A 81 -13.07 -16.33 -4.94
N HIS A 82 -12.99 -15.52 -3.89
CA HIS A 82 -11.76 -14.84 -3.50
C HIS A 82 -11.01 -15.60 -2.39
N SER A 83 -9.69 -15.46 -2.36
CA SER A 83 -8.78 -16.06 -1.37
C SER A 83 -8.95 -15.51 0.05
N ASN A 84 -9.73 -14.42 0.22
CA ASN A 84 -9.82 -13.66 1.47
C ASN A 84 -8.49 -13.06 1.94
N HIS A 85 -7.52 -12.89 1.04
CA HIS A 85 -6.19 -12.34 1.35
C HIS A 85 -6.10 -10.81 1.16
N GLY A 86 -7.25 -10.12 1.10
CA GLY A 86 -7.32 -8.69 0.80
C GLY A 86 -6.69 -8.39 -0.55
N ASP A 87 -5.69 -7.50 -0.56
CA ASP A 87 -5.04 -7.00 -1.77
C ASP A 87 -3.60 -7.53 -1.94
N LEU A 88 -3.21 -8.56 -1.17
CA LEU A 88 -1.86 -9.15 -1.21
C LEU A 88 -1.50 -9.80 -2.54
N ASP A 89 -2.49 -10.33 -3.27
CA ASP A 89 -2.28 -11.06 -4.53
C ASP A 89 -2.08 -10.10 -5.74
N ASN A 90 -1.90 -8.80 -5.50
CA ASN A 90 -1.66 -7.84 -6.58
C ASN A 90 -0.24 -8.04 -7.18
N PRO A 91 -0.11 -8.21 -8.51
CA PRO A 91 1.16 -8.57 -9.14
C PRO A 91 2.22 -7.45 -9.13
N ASN A 92 1.81 -6.21 -8.83
CA ASN A 92 2.72 -5.06 -8.78
C ASN A 92 3.26 -4.81 -7.37
N LEU A 93 2.97 -5.69 -6.41
CA LEU A 93 3.44 -5.61 -5.04
C LEU A 93 4.66 -6.50 -4.81
N GLU A 94 5.59 -6.00 -4.02
CA GLU A 94 6.73 -6.76 -3.51
C GLU A 94 6.88 -6.55 -2.00
N GLU A 95 7.32 -7.59 -1.30
CA GLU A 95 7.66 -7.50 0.12
C GLU A 95 8.97 -6.75 0.34
N TYR A 96 9.12 -6.16 1.53
CA TYR A 96 10.40 -5.61 1.95
C TYR A 96 11.31 -6.74 2.46
N THR A 97 12.48 -6.89 1.85
CA THR A 97 13.52 -7.81 2.33
C THR A 97 13.87 -7.53 3.79
N GLY A 98 13.88 -8.56 4.63
CA GLY A 98 14.16 -8.43 6.07
C GLY A 98 12.98 -7.93 6.91
N CYS A 99 11.81 -7.71 6.32
CA CYS A 99 10.58 -7.45 7.05
C CYS A 99 9.67 -8.69 7.05
N PRO A 100 9.08 -9.10 8.19
CA PRO A 100 8.16 -10.23 8.20
C PRO A 100 6.94 -9.97 7.29
N PRO A 101 6.45 -10.98 6.54
CA PRO A 101 5.39 -10.80 5.54
C PRO A 101 4.11 -10.15 6.08
N LEU A 102 3.77 -10.41 7.35
CA LEU A 102 2.56 -9.90 7.99
C LEU A 102 2.82 -8.79 9.03
N ALA A 103 4.04 -8.23 9.07
CA ALA A 103 4.35 -7.16 9.99
C ALA A 103 3.70 -5.84 9.57
N THR A 104 3.09 -5.15 10.53
CA THR A 104 2.52 -3.80 10.34
C THR A 104 3.59 -2.70 10.36
N THR A 105 4.82 -3.05 10.77
CA THR A 105 5.98 -2.16 10.87
C THR A 105 7.22 -2.88 10.35
N CYS A 106 8.00 -2.20 9.51
CA CYS A 106 9.31 -2.63 9.03
C CYS A 106 10.39 -1.63 9.47
N SER A 107 11.54 -2.13 9.92
CA SER A 107 12.69 -1.32 10.32
C SER A 107 13.93 -1.78 9.55
N PHE A 108 14.67 -0.82 8.99
CA PHE A 108 15.86 -1.02 8.19
C PHE A 108 17.01 -0.23 8.83
N PRO A 109 17.81 -0.87 9.71
CA PRO A 109 18.97 -0.24 10.32
C PRO A 109 20.01 0.14 9.24
N LEU A 110 20.81 1.16 9.55
CA LEU A 110 21.93 1.62 8.72
C LEU A 110 23.15 0.70 8.83
#